data_AF-A0A5K1JAQ9-F1
#
_entry.id   AF-A0A5K1JAQ9-F1
#
_cell.length_a   1.000
_cell.length_b   1.000
_cell.length_c   1.000
_cell.angle_alpha   90.00
_cell.angle_beta   90.00
_cell.angle_gamma   90.00
#
_symmetry.space_group_name_H-M   'P 1'
#
loop_
_entity.id
_entity.type
_entity.pdbx_description
1 polymer ?
#
loop_
_entity_poly.entity_id
_entity_poly.type
_entity_poly.pdbx_seq_one_letter_code
_entity_poly.pdbx_strand_id
1 'polypeptide(L)'
;MSLSGVIFPHVKITGIILIIFTNVKIMIGMIEMTRNFEGMSRANVPRGRGLRLHEQETPLVQRTVFDTAELGRALKLRRRELGYTQEVAAQLCMRSTRVIGDIERGRSTVEIGIVLEYAALLSVDVVLETRGRAS
;
A
#
# COMPACT_ATOMS: atom_id res chain seq x y z
N MET A 1 56.01 -5.37 22.83
CA MET A 1 54.55 -5.16 22.72
C MET A 1 54.29 -4.13 21.65
N SER A 2 53.75 -4.54 20.51
CA SER A 2 53.21 -3.65 19.48
C SER A 2 51.94 -4.32 18.95
N LEU A 3 50.79 -3.70 19.20
CA LEU A 3 49.49 -4.14 18.69
C LEU A 3 49.28 -3.45 17.33
N SER A 4 49.48 -4.17 16.24
CA SER A 4 49.16 -3.69 14.90
C SER A 4 48.00 -4.48 14.29
N GLY A 5 46.90 -3.78 14.03
CA GLY A 5 46.08 -4.01 12.84
C GLY A 5 44.80 -4.82 13.02
N VAL A 6 43.72 -4.18 13.45
CA VAL A 6 42.37 -4.59 13.04
C VAL A 6 41.87 -3.57 12.01
N ILE A 7 41.88 -3.97 10.73
CA ILE A 7 41.32 -3.21 9.62
C ILE A 7 39.80 -3.39 9.67
N PHE A 8 39.07 -2.38 10.14
CA PHE A 8 37.62 -2.34 10.00
C PHE A 8 37.27 -1.79 8.60
N PRO A 9 36.48 -2.52 7.78
CA PRO A 9 36.09 -2.05 6.47
C PRO A 9 35.20 -0.81 6.59
N HIS A 10 35.50 0.18 5.75
CA HIS A 10 34.84 1.48 5.61
C HIS A 10 33.34 1.38 5.27
N VAL A 11 32.49 0.96 6.21
CA VAL A 11 31.08 1.39 6.18
C VAL A 11 31.05 2.76 6.85
N LYS A 12 31.08 3.82 6.02
CA LYS A 12 31.07 5.21 6.51
C LYS A 12 29.90 5.37 7.47
N ILE A 13 30.16 5.77 8.72
CA ILE A 13 29.18 5.98 9.80
C ILE A 13 27.99 6.82 9.31
N THR A 14 28.21 7.75 8.38
CA THR A 14 27.21 8.55 7.68
C THR A 14 26.14 7.72 6.95
N GLY A 15 26.52 6.61 6.32
CA GLY A 15 25.59 5.70 5.62
C GLY A 15 24.69 4.92 6.58
N ILE A 16 25.22 4.49 7.72
CA ILE A 16 24.45 3.83 8.78
C ILE A 16 23.43 4.81 9.37
N ILE A 17 23.84 6.05 9.63
CA ILE A 17 22.96 7.12 10.13
C ILE A 17 21.84 7.45 9.13
N LEU A 18 22.15 7.54 7.82
CA LEU A 18 21.14 7.82 6.79
C LEU A 18 20.10 6.70 6.68
N ILE A 19 20.53 5.44 6.77
CA ILE A 19 19.63 4.27 6.76
C ILE A 19 18.73 4.28 7.99
N ILE A 20 19.28 4.54 9.19
CA ILE A 20 18.50 4.62 10.44
C ILE A 20 17.48 5.77 10.35
N PHE A 21 17.88 6.97 9.93
CA PHE A 21 16.97 8.11 9.80
C PHE A 21 15.87 7.87 8.75
N THR A 22 16.19 7.19 7.64
CA THR A 22 15.20 6.81 6.62
C THR A 22 14.20 5.82 7.20
N ASN A 23 14.66 4.78 7.90
CA ASN A 23 13.80 3.78 8.53
C ASN A 23 12.94 4.37 9.66
N VAL A 24 13.47 5.32 10.45
CA VAL A 24 12.72 6.02 11.51
C VAL A 24 11.69 6.97 10.93
N LYS A 25 11.99 7.73 9.86
CA LYS A 25 11.00 8.55 9.15
C LYS A 25 9.88 7.70 8.57
N ILE A 26 10.22 6.55 7.99
CA ILE A 26 9.24 5.59 7.47
C ILE A 26 8.36 5.07 8.61
N MET A 27 8.95 4.66 9.75
CA MET A 27 8.22 4.18 10.92
C MET A 27 7.31 5.25 11.56
N ILE A 28 7.76 6.52 11.64
CA ILE A 28 6.89 7.62 12.08
C ILE A 28 5.73 7.81 11.10
N GLY A 29 6.02 7.76 9.79
CA GLY A 29 5.00 7.75 8.73
C GLY A 29 4.03 6.57 8.86
N MET A 30 4.48 5.38 9.29
CA MET A 30 3.61 4.23 9.58
C MET A 30 2.67 4.50 10.74
N ILE A 31 3.17 5.08 11.83
CA ILE A 31 2.36 5.39 13.02
C ILE A 31 1.36 6.52 12.70
N GLU A 32 1.73 7.50 11.89
CA GLU A 32 0.83 8.53 11.37
C GLU A 32 -0.18 7.96 10.37
N MET A 33 0.22 7.01 9.51
CA MET A 33 -0.67 6.33 8.56
C MET A 33 -1.69 5.44 9.28
N THR A 34 -1.26 4.68 10.30
CA THR A 34 -2.17 3.89 11.16
C THR A 34 -3.10 4.77 11.98
N ARG A 35 -2.63 5.90 12.54
CA ARG A 35 -3.50 6.88 13.23
C ARG A 35 -4.45 7.61 12.28
N ASN A 36 -4.06 7.84 11.03
CA ASN A 36 -4.90 8.51 10.04
C ASN A 36 -6.01 7.60 9.49
N PHE A 37 -5.87 6.27 9.54
CA PHE A 37 -6.93 5.35 9.10
C PHE A 37 -8.20 5.44 9.95
N GLU A 38 -8.09 5.66 11.26
CA GLU A 38 -9.24 5.80 12.16
C GLU A 38 -9.97 7.15 12.00
N GLY A 39 -9.37 8.13 11.29
CA GLY A 39 -9.90 9.49 11.12
C GLY A 39 -10.09 9.96 9.68
N MET A 40 -9.83 9.11 8.67
CA MET A 40 -9.88 9.51 7.26
C MET A 40 -11.32 9.64 6.76
N SER A 41 -11.90 10.84 6.93
CA SER A 41 -13.18 11.20 6.32
C SER A 41 -13.09 11.13 4.78
N ARG A 42 -14.20 10.76 4.11
CA ARG A 42 -14.31 10.65 2.63
C ARG A 42 -13.80 11.89 1.87
N ALA A 43 -13.71 13.04 2.53
CA ALA A 43 -13.24 14.30 1.99
C ALA A 43 -11.71 14.43 1.83
N ASN A 44 -10.90 13.62 2.53
CA ASN A 44 -9.45 13.79 2.61
C ASN A 44 -8.63 12.70 1.88
N VAL A 45 -9.22 12.03 0.89
CA VAL A 45 -8.51 10.99 0.13
C VAL A 45 -7.37 11.64 -0.67
N PRO A 46 -6.09 11.30 -0.40
CA PRO A 46 -4.99 11.86 -1.15
C PRO A 46 -5.11 11.45 -2.63
N ARG A 47 -4.82 12.38 -3.54
CA ARG A 47 -4.81 12.15 -4.99
C ARG A 47 -3.38 12.18 -5.51
N GLY A 48 -3.01 11.15 -6.24
CA GLY A 48 -1.76 11.07 -7.00
C GLY A 48 -1.75 12.03 -8.18
N ARG A 49 -0.55 12.42 -8.59
CA ARG A 49 -0.33 13.15 -9.85
C ARG A 49 -0.15 12.13 -10.97
N GLY A 50 -1.18 11.93 -11.81
CA GLY A 50 -0.94 11.56 -13.21
C GLY A 50 -1.38 10.19 -13.74
N LEU A 51 -2.46 9.58 -13.26
CA LEU A 51 -3.21 8.61 -14.07
C LEU A 51 -4.62 9.15 -14.34
N ARG A 52 -5.04 9.19 -15.61
CA ARG A 52 -6.44 9.35 -15.98
C ARG A 52 -7.06 7.97 -16.16
N LEU A 53 -8.27 7.78 -15.66
CA LEU A 53 -9.12 6.70 -16.13
C LEU A 53 -9.29 6.84 -17.64
N HIS A 54 -9.28 5.72 -18.37
CA HIS A 54 -9.76 5.77 -19.76
C HIS A 54 -11.24 6.15 -19.76
N GLU A 55 -11.71 6.74 -20.85
CA GLU A 55 -13.11 7.18 -21.00
C GLU A 55 -14.14 6.07 -20.75
N GLN A 56 -13.72 4.80 -20.90
CA GLN A 56 -14.53 3.60 -20.68
C GLN A 56 -14.46 3.03 -19.25
N GLU A 57 -13.59 3.56 -18.39
CA GLU A 57 -13.41 3.07 -17.02
C GLU A 57 -14.28 3.88 -16.06
N THR A 58 -15.31 3.24 -15.51
CA THR A 58 -16.18 3.83 -14.48
C THR A 58 -15.50 3.78 -13.11
N PRO A 59 -15.64 4.79 -12.24
CA PRO A 59 -15.18 4.71 -10.87
C PRO A 59 -15.75 3.50 -10.10
N LEU A 60 -15.01 3.03 -9.10
CA LEU A 60 -15.40 1.97 -8.20
C LEU A 60 -16.61 2.42 -7.40
N VAL A 61 -17.70 1.72 -7.64
CA VAL A 61 -18.94 1.78 -6.86
C VAL A 61 -19.07 0.53 -6.01
N GLN A 62 -19.86 0.62 -4.94
CA GLN A 62 -20.20 -0.52 -4.08
C GLN A 62 -20.69 -1.69 -4.93
N ARG A 63 -20.10 -2.86 -4.72
CA ARG A 63 -20.43 -4.11 -5.40
C ARG A 63 -19.96 -5.29 -4.58
N THR A 64 -20.63 -6.42 -4.74
CA THR A 64 -20.16 -7.70 -4.21
C THR A 64 -19.10 -8.28 -5.14
N VAL A 65 -18.01 -8.82 -4.57
CA VAL A 65 -16.98 -9.57 -5.29
C VAL A 65 -16.96 -11.00 -4.78
N PHE A 66 -16.73 -11.97 -5.67
CA PHE A 66 -16.79 -13.40 -5.34
C PHE A 66 -15.44 -14.11 -5.42
N ASP A 67 -14.45 -13.51 -6.07
CA ASP A 67 -13.12 -14.07 -6.20
C ASP A 67 -12.00 -13.02 -6.07
N THR A 68 -10.77 -13.50 -5.95
CA THR A 68 -9.59 -12.64 -5.80
C THR A 68 -9.29 -11.80 -7.03
N ALA A 69 -9.69 -12.24 -8.23
CA ALA A 69 -9.47 -11.51 -9.47
C ALA A 69 -10.41 -10.31 -9.58
N GLU A 70 -11.68 -10.45 -9.18
CA GLU A 70 -12.65 -9.36 -9.05
C GLU A 70 -12.18 -8.34 -8.02
N LEU A 71 -11.74 -8.79 -6.84
CA LEU A 71 -11.17 -7.92 -5.81
C LEU A 71 -9.96 -7.15 -6.34
N GLY A 72 -9.01 -7.85 -6.97
CA GLY A 72 -7.80 -7.24 -7.54
C GLY A 72 -8.12 -6.19 -8.62
N ARG A 73 -9.06 -6.48 -9.52
CA ARG A 73 -9.54 -5.51 -10.52
C ARG A 73 -10.19 -4.29 -9.89
N ALA A 74 -11.02 -4.47 -8.85
CA ALA A 74 -11.66 -3.38 -8.14
C ALA A 74 -10.64 -2.46 -7.45
N LEU A 75 -9.63 -3.02 -6.79
CA LEU A 75 -8.54 -2.26 -6.16
C LEU A 75 -7.68 -1.54 -7.21
N LYS A 76 -7.35 -2.19 -8.34
CA LYS A 76 -6.65 -1.54 -9.45
C LYS A 76 -7.39 -0.32 -9.97
N LEU A 77 -8.69 -0.47 -10.21
CA LEU A 77 -9.56 0.61 -10.70
C LEU A 77 -9.54 1.79 -9.72
N ARG A 78 -9.72 1.50 -8.42
CA ARG A 78 -9.66 2.52 -7.38
C ARG A 78 -8.30 3.22 -7.30
N ARG A 79 -7.19 2.48 -7.38
CA ARG A 79 -5.85 3.09 -7.44
C ARG A 79 -5.74 4.08 -8.60
N ARG A 80 -6.25 3.70 -9.77
CA ARG A 80 -6.21 4.55 -10.97
C ARG A 80 -7.11 5.77 -10.85
N GLU A 81 -8.29 5.66 -10.23
CA GLU A 81 -9.13 6.82 -9.89
C GLU A 81 -8.40 7.83 -9.02
N LEU A 82 -7.62 7.32 -8.06
CA LEU A 82 -6.82 8.17 -7.19
C LEU A 82 -5.58 8.71 -7.89
N GLY A 83 -5.29 8.32 -9.14
CA GLY A 83 -4.17 8.84 -9.92
C GLY A 83 -2.80 8.29 -9.49
N TYR A 84 -2.75 7.17 -8.77
CA TYR A 84 -1.51 6.55 -8.33
C TYR A 84 -0.99 5.54 -9.36
N THR A 85 0.32 5.51 -9.60
CA THR A 85 0.98 4.37 -10.27
C THR A 85 1.13 3.20 -9.29
N GLN A 86 1.48 2.01 -9.78
CA GLN A 86 1.74 0.87 -8.89
C GLN A 86 2.96 1.13 -7.99
N GLU A 87 3.97 1.84 -8.51
CA GLU A 87 5.18 2.21 -7.77
C GLU A 87 4.85 3.15 -6.62
N VAL A 88 4.01 4.17 -6.87
CA VAL A 88 3.58 5.11 -5.81
C VAL A 88 2.78 4.36 -4.73
N ALA A 89 1.83 3.52 -5.14
CA ALA A 89 1.06 2.71 -4.20
C ALA A 89 1.95 1.76 -3.38
N ALA A 90 2.93 1.13 -4.02
CA ALA A 90 3.87 0.24 -3.38
C ALA A 90 4.72 0.97 -2.33
N GLN A 91 5.19 2.19 -2.65
CA GLN A 91 5.93 3.03 -1.71
C GLN A 91 5.08 3.39 -0.49
N LEU A 92 3.80 3.76 -0.70
CA LEU A 92 2.88 4.10 0.38
C LEU A 92 2.54 2.90 1.29
N CYS A 93 2.43 1.70 0.73
CA CYS A 93 2.26 0.46 1.51
C CYS A 93 3.58 -0.14 2.04
N MET A 94 4.74 0.43 1.70
CA MET A 94 6.07 -0.18 1.93
C MET A 94 6.15 -1.64 1.44
N ARG A 95 5.61 -1.89 0.26
CA ARG A 95 5.67 -3.17 -0.45
C ARG A 95 6.48 -3.00 -1.73
N SER A 96 6.84 -4.12 -2.36
CA SER A 96 7.39 -4.06 -3.71
C SER A 96 6.28 -3.78 -4.72
N THR A 97 6.60 -3.10 -5.83
CA THR A 97 5.67 -2.91 -6.96
C THR A 97 5.13 -4.25 -7.46
N ARG A 98 5.94 -5.32 -7.38
CA ARG A 98 5.53 -6.69 -7.70
C ARG A 98 4.35 -7.16 -6.85
N VAL A 99 4.39 -6.92 -5.54
CA VAL A 99 3.29 -7.31 -4.63
C VAL A 99 2.01 -6.56 -5.00
N ILE A 100 2.08 -5.26 -5.27
CA ILE A 100 0.91 -4.50 -5.77
C ILE A 100 0.38 -5.11 -7.06
N GLY A 101 1.26 -5.42 -8.02
CA GLY A 101 0.88 -6.07 -9.26
C GLY A 101 0.31 -7.49 -9.10
N ASP A 102 0.77 -8.26 -8.12
CA ASP A 102 0.24 -9.58 -7.78
C ASP A 102 -1.18 -9.47 -7.18
N ILE A 103 -1.41 -8.48 -6.29
CA ILE A 103 -2.75 -8.19 -5.74
C ILE A 103 -3.72 -7.80 -6.85
N GLU A 104 -3.32 -6.87 -7.72
CA GLU A 104 -4.20 -6.37 -8.80
C GLU A 104 -4.53 -7.41 -9.87
N ARG A 105 -3.69 -8.45 -9.99
CA ARG A 105 -3.97 -9.64 -10.82
C ARG A 105 -4.82 -10.69 -10.08
N GLY A 106 -5.12 -10.47 -8.80
CA GLY A 106 -5.90 -11.40 -7.98
C GLY A 106 -5.16 -12.67 -7.61
N ARG A 107 -3.83 -12.62 -7.46
CA ARG A 107 -3.04 -13.79 -7.06
C ARG A 107 -3.46 -14.23 -5.65
N SER A 108 -4.05 -15.42 -5.55
CA SER A 108 -4.59 -15.98 -4.30
C SER A 108 -3.54 -16.29 -3.22
N THR A 109 -2.26 -16.33 -3.59
CA THR A 109 -1.15 -16.57 -2.65
C THR A 109 -0.69 -15.32 -1.92
N VAL A 110 -1.23 -14.14 -2.22
CA VAL A 110 -0.92 -12.93 -1.44
C VAL A 110 -1.66 -13.00 -0.11
N GLU A 111 -0.95 -12.74 0.98
CA GLU A 111 -1.52 -12.78 2.32
C GLU A 111 -2.68 -11.77 2.46
N ILE A 112 -3.79 -12.22 3.06
CA ILE A 112 -5.00 -11.42 3.20
C ILE A 112 -4.75 -10.10 3.96
N GLY A 113 -3.88 -10.09 4.98
CA GLY A 113 -3.53 -8.89 5.72
C GLY A 113 -2.94 -7.80 4.82
N ILE A 114 -2.06 -8.18 3.90
CA ILE A 114 -1.45 -7.25 2.92
C ILE A 114 -2.50 -6.70 1.96
N VAL A 115 -3.47 -7.52 1.55
CA VAL A 115 -4.58 -7.07 0.69
C VAL A 115 -5.45 -6.05 1.42
N LEU A 116 -5.74 -6.26 2.71
CA LEU A 116 -6.51 -5.33 3.53
C LEU A 116 -5.76 -4.00 3.75
N GLU A 117 -4.46 -4.03 4.00
CA GLU A 117 -3.63 -2.81 4.08
C GLU A 117 -3.70 -2.00 2.78
N TYR A 118 -3.64 -2.68 1.63
CA TYR A 118 -3.73 -2.03 0.33
C TYR A 118 -5.13 -1.45 0.07
N ALA A 119 -6.20 -2.17 0.43
CA ALA A 119 -7.57 -1.68 0.35
C ALA A 119 -7.77 -0.42 1.21
N ALA A 120 -7.25 -0.43 2.43
CA ALA A 120 -7.28 0.71 3.33
C ALA A 120 -6.58 1.92 2.70
N LEU A 121 -5.34 1.76 2.18
CA LEU A 121 -4.62 2.84 1.48
C LEU A 121 -5.48 3.49 0.38
N LEU A 122 -6.25 2.70 -0.35
CA LEU A 122 -7.11 3.15 -1.45
C LEU A 122 -8.46 3.71 -1.00
N SER A 123 -8.67 3.82 0.32
CA SER A 123 -9.94 4.19 0.95
C SER A 123 -11.09 3.30 0.49
N VAL A 124 -10.84 1.98 0.48
CA VAL A 124 -11.82 0.93 0.19
C VAL A 124 -12.08 0.14 1.46
N ASP A 125 -13.32 0.19 1.93
CA ASP A 125 -13.76 -0.60 3.08
C ASP A 125 -14.13 -2.02 2.65
N VAL A 126 -13.68 -3.02 3.41
CA VAL A 126 -14.10 -4.42 3.25
C VAL A 126 -15.20 -4.70 4.27
N VAL A 127 -16.41 -4.93 3.75
CA VAL A 127 -17.61 -5.18 4.57
C VAL A 127 -17.95 -6.66 4.52
N LEU A 128 -18.28 -7.24 5.68
CA LEU A 128 -18.77 -8.61 5.78
C LEU A 128 -20.30 -8.61 5.81
N GLU A 129 -20.92 -9.31 4.85
CA GLU A 129 -22.36 -9.51 4.78
C GLU A 129 -22.69 -11.01 4.78
N THR A 130 -23.64 -11.43 5.63
CA THR A 130 -24.09 -12.82 5.66
C THR A 130 -25.16 -13.06 4.59
N ARG A 131 -24.94 -14.03 3.71
CA ARG A 131 -25.94 -14.39 2.70
C ARG A 131 -27.24 -14.86 3.36
N GLY A 132 -28.37 -14.27 2.98
CA GLY A 132 -29.70 -14.70 3.41
C GLY A 132 -30.11 -14.30 4.84
N ARG A 133 -29.28 -13.52 5.55
CA ARG A 133 -29.70 -12.84 6.78
C ARG A 133 -30.12 -11.44 6.38
N ALA A 134 -31.41 -11.13 6.49
CA ALA A 134 -31.91 -9.77 6.28
C ALA A 134 -31.28 -8.85 7.34
N SER A 135 -30.67 -7.77 6.88
CA SER A 135 -30.14 -6.67 7.70
C SER A 135 -31.26 -5.84 8.31
#